data_AF-A0AAU8L332-F1
#
_entry.id   AF-A0AAU8L332-F1
#
_cell.length_a   1.000
_cell.length_b   1.000
_cell.length_c   1.000
_cell.angle_alpha   90.00
_cell.angle_beta   90.00
_cell.angle_gamma   90.00
#
_symmetry.space_group_name_H-M   'P 1'
#
loop_
_entity.id
_entity.type
_entity.pdbx_description
1 polymer ?
#
loop_
_entity_poly.entity_id
_entity_poly.type
_entity_poly.pdbx_seq_one_letter_code
_entity_poly.pdbx_strand_id
1 'polypeptide(L)'
;MNPYTKEERLKIEATVTIFLQGYAKNRYSKYVIAPHVAAMSMRERHLYEDMGFKNRVQMGKYMKCHFPKLFELKPADKLWKKFIYDSLDLVAPACFTCKDQTNCFACRLVG
;
A
#
# COMPACT_ATOMS: atom_id res chain seq x y z
N MET A 1 13.81 7.89 12.03
CA MET A 1 13.88 8.57 10.72
C MET A 1 13.60 7.55 9.63
N ASN A 2 13.02 7.97 8.50
CA ASN A 2 12.91 7.13 7.31
C ASN A 2 14.33 6.81 6.77
N PRO A 3 14.70 5.53 6.56
CA PRO A 3 16.06 5.17 6.19
C PRO A 3 16.39 5.44 4.71
N TYR A 4 15.39 5.72 3.87
CA TYR A 4 15.60 5.86 2.43
C TYR A 4 15.98 7.28 2.03
N THR A 5 17.00 7.38 1.18
CA THR A 5 17.37 8.61 0.46
C THR A 5 16.24 9.07 -0.48
N LYS A 6 16.33 10.32 -0.95
CA LYS A 6 15.37 10.86 -1.92
C LYS A 6 15.30 10.02 -3.20
N GLU A 7 16.43 9.53 -3.69
CA GLU A 7 16.51 8.72 -4.91
C GLU A 7 15.88 7.33 -4.69
N GLU A 8 16.16 6.67 -3.56
CA GLU A 8 15.54 5.38 -3.22
C GLU A 8 14.03 5.51 -3.09
N ARG A 9 13.54 6.62 -2.52
CA ARG A 9 12.09 6.87 -2.43
C ARG A 9 11.44 6.97 -3.81
N LEU A 10 12.07 7.65 -4.76
CA LEU A 10 11.57 7.73 -6.14
C LEU A 10 11.56 6.35 -6.81
N LYS A 11 12.61 5.55 -6.60
CA LYS A 11 12.67 4.17 -7.09
C LYS A 11 11.56 3.30 -6.49
N ILE A 12 11.36 3.37 -5.17
CA ILE A 12 10.29 2.63 -4.47
C ILE A 12 8.92 3.03 -5.00
N GLU A 13 8.63 4.33 -5.13
CA GLU A 13 7.35 4.83 -5.65
C GLU A 13 7.09 4.34 -7.07
N ALA A 14 8.11 4.36 -7.94
CA ALA A 14 8.03 3.84 -9.29
C ALA A 14 7.77 2.31 -9.31
N THR A 15 8.49 1.55 -8.48
CA THR A 15 8.28 0.10 -8.34
C THR A 15 6.87 -0.23 -7.87
N VAL A 16 6.36 0.47 -6.86
CA VAL A 16 4.98 0.30 -6.37
C VAL A 16 3.97 0.67 -7.46
N THR A 17 4.23 1.74 -8.22
CA THR A 17 3.38 2.13 -9.36
C THR A 17 3.31 1.02 -10.40
N ILE A 18 4.46 0.48 -10.83
CA ILE A 18 4.55 -0.59 -11.83
C ILE A 18 3.82 -1.85 -11.33
N PHE A 19 4.00 -2.21 -10.07
CA PHE A 19 3.29 -3.32 -9.44
C PHE A 19 1.78 -3.16 -9.53
N LEU A 20 1.24 -2.01 -9.07
CA LEU A 20 -0.20 -1.74 -9.11
C LEU A 20 -0.74 -1.70 -10.55
N GLN A 21 0.06 -1.19 -11.49
CA GLN A 21 -0.29 -1.19 -12.92
C GLN A 21 -0.48 -2.59 -13.50
N GLY A 22 0.25 -3.59 -13.01
CA GLY A 22 0.10 -4.99 -13.41
C GLY A 22 -1.26 -5.59 -13.04
N TYR A 23 -1.92 -5.06 -12.00
CA TYR A 23 -3.23 -5.51 -11.53
C TYR A 23 -4.38 -4.59 -11.90
N ALA A 24 -4.12 -3.52 -12.65
CA ALA A 24 -5.13 -2.54 -13.02
C ALA A 24 -6.20 -3.14 -13.94
N LYS A 25 -7.49 -2.93 -13.61
CA LYS A 25 -8.59 -3.44 -14.44
C LYS A 25 -8.70 -2.80 -15.84
N ASN A 26 -8.26 -1.55 -15.98
CA ASN A 26 -8.40 -0.75 -17.19
C ASN A 26 -7.36 0.37 -17.26
N ARG A 27 -7.34 1.13 -18.37
CA ARG A 27 -6.39 2.24 -18.58
C ARG A 27 -6.47 3.32 -17.51
N TYR A 28 -7.65 3.68 -17.04
CA TYR A 28 -7.81 4.67 -15.97
C TYR A 28 -7.18 4.18 -14.65
N SER A 29 -7.48 2.94 -14.25
CA SER A 29 -6.83 2.33 -13.08
C SER A 29 -5.31 2.27 -13.23
N LYS A 30 -4.82 2.01 -14.45
CA LYS A 30 -3.38 1.85 -14.74
C LYS A 30 -2.63 3.19 -14.71
N TYR A 31 -3.14 4.20 -15.40
CA TYR A 31 -2.39 5.44 -15.62
C TYR A 31 -2.75 6.57 -14.66
N VAL A 32 -3.87 6.46 -13.93
CA VAL A 32 -4.31 7.50 -12.98
C VAL A 32 -4.29 6.97 -11.56
N ILE A 33 -4.97 5.85 -11.32
CA ILE A 33 -5.17 5.35 -9.95
C ILE A 33 -3.91 4.70 -9.37
N ALA A 34 -3.20 3.87 -10.15
CA ALA A 34 -1.99 3.21 -9.67
C ALA A 34 -0.89 4.20 -9.24
N PRO A 35 -0.53 5.23 -10.04
CA PRO A 35 0.43 6.25 -9.59
C PRO A 35 -0.06 7.01 -8.37
N HIS A 36 -1.35 7.33 -8.31
CA HIS A 36 -1.91 8.06 -7.17
C HIS A 36 -1.85 7.25 -5.85
N VAL A 37 -2.23 5.97 -5.90
CA VAL A 37 -2.16 5.07 -4.75
C VAL A 37 -0.70 4.86 -4.30
N ALA A 38 0.24 4.73 -5.25
CA ALA A 38 1.66 4.63 -4.94
C ALA A 38 2.19 5.91 -4.25
N ALA A 39 1.87 7.09 -4.78
CA ALA A 39 2.26 8.35 -4.17
C ALA A 39 1.70 8.50 -2.75
N MET A 40 0.42 8.15 -2.52
CA MET A 40 -0.17 8.19 -1.18
C MET A 40 0.44 7.14 -0.25
N SER A 41 0.87 5.98 -0.75
CA SER A 41 1.53 4.98 0.08
C SER A 41 2.91 5.43 0.58
N MET A 42 3.54 6.42 -0.06
CA MET A 42 4.81 7.00 0.38
C MET A 42 4.67 8.00 1.54
N ARG A 43 3.44 8.39 1.91
CA ARG A 43 3.15 9.31 3.02
C ARG A 43 3.19 8.60 4.37
N GLU A 44 3.08 9.37 5.45
CA GLU A 44 3.35 8.88 6.81
C GLU A 44 2.21 8.06 7.42
N ARG A 45 0.96 8.37 7.08
CA ARG A 45 -0.21 7.79 7.74
C ARG A 45 -0.58 6.44 7.12
N HIS A 46 -1.68 5.87 7.60
CA HIS A 46 -2.26 4.73 6.91
C HIS A 46 -2.76 5.16 5.53
N LEU A 47 -2.64 4.26 4.55
CA LEU A 47 -3.02 4.55 3.18
C LEU A 47 -4.47 5.03 3.03
N TYR A 48 -5.40 4.53 3.86
CA TYR A 48 -6.78 4.98 3.81
C TYR A 48 -6.93 6.45 4.27
N GLU A 49 -6.15 6.90 5.25
CA GLU A 49 -6.17 8.29 5.74
C GLU A 49 -5.54 9.22 4.70
N ASP A 50 -4.40 8.84 4.14
CA ASP A 50 -3.71 9.62 3.10
C ASP A 50 -4.53 9.72 1.80
N MET A 51 -5.36 8.71 1.51
CA MET A 51 -6.34 8.73 0.42
C MET A 51 -7.65 9.47 0.77
N GLY A 52 -7.80 9.96 2.01
CA GLY A 52 -9.00 10.69 2.45
C GLY A 52 -10.22 9.83 2.79
N PHE A 53 -10.05 8.51 2.95
CA PHE A 53 -11.11 7.61 3.38
C PHE A 53 -11.31 7.61 4.88
N LYS A 54 -12.55 7.37 5.32
CA LYS A 54 -12.90 7.32 6.76
C LYS A 54 -12.38 6.07 7.45
N ASN A 55 -12.20 4.97 6.73
CA ASN A 55 -11.82 3.67 7.31
C ASN A 55 -11.25 2.68 6.27
N ARG A 56 -10.71 1.56 6.79
CA ARG A 56 -10.17 0.45 5.98
C ARG A 56 -11.17 -0.19 5.02
N VAL A 57 -12.47 -0.16 5.34
CA VAL A 57 -13.52 -0.77 4.51
C VAL A 57 -13.71 0.03 3.22
N GLN A 58 -13.74 1.36 3.31
CA GLN A 58 -13.81 2.24 2.14
C GLN A 58 -12.58 2.05 1.23
N MET A 59 -11.39 1.99 1.82
CA MET A 59 -10.16 1.67 1.07
C MET A 59 -10.25 0.30 0.38
N GLY A 60 -10.77 -0.73 1.07
CA GLY A 60 -10.99 -2.05 0.49
C GLY A 60 -11.93 -2.02 -0.71
N LYS A 61 -13.06 -1.30 -0.63
CA LYS A 61 -13.99 -1.11 -1.76
C LYS A 61 -13.32 -0.39 -2.93
N TYR A 62 -12.51 0.63 -2.65
CA TYR A 62 -11.76 1.37 -3.66
C TYR A 62 -10.76 0.47 -4.40
N MET A 63 -9.98 -0.31 -3.64
CA MET A 63 -9.03 -1.26 -4.23
C MET A 63 -9.74 -2.37 -5.00
N LYS A 64 -10.86 -2.90 -4.51
CA LYS A 64 -11.69 -3.88 -5.25
C LYS A 64 -12.18 -3.29 -6.58
N CYS A 65 -12.58 -2.03 -6.58
CA CYS A 65 -13.07 -1.36 -7.79
C CYS A 65 -11.97 -1.22 -8.84
N HIS A 66 -10.73 -0.88 -8.47
CA HIS A 66 -9.66 -0.56 -9.43
C HIS A 66 -8.69 -1.71 -9.71
N PHE A 67 -8.51 -2.61 -8.75
CA PHE A 67 -7.55 -3.73 -8.76
C PHE A 67 -8.24 -5.01 -8.25
N PRO A 68 -9.28 -5.52 -8.93
CA PRO A 68 -10.09 -6.64 -8.43
C PRO A 68 -9.26 -7.91 -8.19
N LYS A 69 -8.33 -8.24 -9.10
CA LYS A 69 -7.42 -9.38 -8.93
C LYS A 69 -6.51 -9.22 -7.71
N LEU A 70 -5.99 -8.01 -7.48
CA LEU A 70 -5.16 -7.73 -6.31
C LEU A 70 -5.96 -7.81 -5.00
N PHE A 71 -7.24 -7.43 -5.04
CA PHE A 71 -8.16 -7.57 -3.92
C PHE A 71 -8.38 -9.03 -3.52
N GLU A 72 -8.51 -9.93 -4.49
CA GLU A 72 -8.67 -11.37 -4.26
C GLU A 72 -7.42 -12.01 -3.64
N LEU A 73 -6.23 -11.53 -4.03
CA LEU A 73 -4.95 -12.05 -3.51
C LEU A 73 -4.62 -11.58 -2.10
N LYS A 74 -5.24 -10.50 -1.62
CA LYS A 74 -4.88 -9.87 -0.35
C LYS A 74 -5.56 -10.60 0.84
N PRO A 75 -4.81 -11.04 1.86
CA PRO A 75 -5.38 -11.55 3.12
C PRO A 75 -6.28 -10.50 3.80
N ALA A 76 -7.43 -10.91 4.35
CA ALA A 76 -8.46 -9.99 4.85
C ALA A 76 -8.00 -9.11 6.03
N ASP A 77 -7.21 -9.70 6.93
CA ASP A 77 -6.63 -9.11 8.13
C ASP A 77 -5.56 -8.06 7.82
N LYS A 78 -4.78 -8.25 6.75
CA LYS A 78 -3.65 -7.41 6.36
C LYS A 78 -4.08 -6.00 5.91
N LEU A 79 -3.28 -4.98 6.21
CA LEU A 79 -3.47 -3.62 5.69
C LEU A 79 -2.95 -3.51 4.26
N TRP A 80 -3.58 -2.66 3.44
CA TRP A 80 -3.20 -2.47 2.02
C TRP A 80 -1.76 -2.02 1.83
N LYS A 81 -1.32 -1.01 2.58
CA LYS A 81 0.05 -0.51 2.55
C LYS A 81 1.04 -1.63 2.86
N LYS A 82 0.82 -2.38 3.93
CA LYS A 82 1.68 -3.51 4.28
C LYS A 82 1.67 -4.60 3.20
N PHE A 83 0.50 -4.98 2.69
CA PHE A 83 0.40 -5.99 1.64
C PHE A 83 1.19 -5.63 0.38
N ILE A 84 1.03 -4.40 -0.12
CA ILE A 84 1.72 -3.94 -1.34
C ILE A 84 3.25 -4.01 -1.19
N TYR A 85 3.77 -3.53 -0.06
CA TYR A 85 5.22 -3.50 0.16
C TYR A 85 5.78 -4.90 0.45
N ASP A 86 5.08 -5.72 1.22
CA ASP A 86 5.46 -7.12 1.45
C ASP A 86 5.45 -7.92 0.13
N SER A 87 4.55 -7.62 -0.82
CA SER A 87 4.55 -8.23 -2.17
C SER A 87 5.75 -7.84 -3.05
N LEU A 88 6.53 -6.84 -2.61
CA LEU A 88 7.72 -6.34 -3.30
C LEU A 88 9.00 -6.60 -2.51
N ASP A 89 8.91 -7.34 -1.39
CA ASP A 89 10.01 -7.51 -0.44
C ASP A 89 10.59 -6.17 0.06
N LEU A 90 9.73 -5.16 0.17
CA LEU A 90 10.06 -3.82 0.64
C LEU A 90 9.39 -3.52 1.99
N VAL A 91 9.91 -2.51 2.69
CA VAL A 91 9.26 -1.95 3.88
C VAL A 91 8.77 -0.54 3.55
N ALA A 92 7.54 -0.23 3.90
CA ALA A 92 7.01 1.11 3.64
C ALA A 92 7.83 2.16 4.41
N PRO A 93 8.24 3.28 3.78
CA PRO A 93 9.17 4.24 4.37
C PRO A 93 8.74 4.80 5.74
N ALA A 94 7.42 4.97 5.92
CA ALA A 94 6.82 5.46 7.16
C ALA A 94 6.69 4.39 8.26
N CYS A 95 6.77 3.11 7.90
CA CYS A 95 6.59 2.02 8.86
C CYS A 95 7.80 1.87 9.79
N PHE A 96 9.01 2.27 9.39
CA PHE A 96 10.22 2.22 10.23
C PHE A 96 10.10 2.99 11.55
N THR A 97 9.26 4.03 11.59
CA THR A 97 9.07 4.88 12.76
C THR A 97 7.64 4.82 13.32
N CYS A 98 6.79 3.96 12.76
CA CYS A 98 5.39 3.87 13.16
C CYS A 98 5.26 3.26 14.57
N LYS A 99 4.58 3.95 15.49
CA LYS A 99 4.30 3.43 16.85
C LYS A 99 3.30 2.27 16.84
N ASP A 100 2.51 2.14 15.77
CA ASP A 100 1.54 1.05 15.54
C ASP A 100 2.17 -0.18 14.83
N GLN A 101 3.50 -0.30 14.84
CA GLN A 101 4.18 -1.50 14.33
C GLN A 101 3.65 -2.78 15.00
N THR A 102 3.38 -2.75 16.31
CA THR A 102 2.79 -3.87 17.05
C THR A 102 1.48 -4.34 16.45
N ASN A 103 0.59 -3.44 16.04
CA ASN A 103 -0.68 -3.79 15.38
C ASN A 103 -0.49 -4.21 13.91
N CYS A 104 0.50 -3.64 13.22
CA CYS A 104 0.81 -4.00 11.83
C CYS A 104 1.48 -5.37 11.70
N PHE A 105 2.26 -5.80 12.70
CA PHE A 105 2.98 -7.08 12.75
C PHE A 105 2.39 -8.08 13.76
N ALA A 106 1.24 -7.78 14.37
CA ALA A 106 0.58 -8.61 15.39
C ALA A 106 0.24 -10.07 14.96
N CYS A 107 0.44 -10.44 13.70
CA CYS A 107 0.17 -11.80 13.23
C CYS A 107 1.42 -12.70 13.26
N ARG A 108 2.09 -12.79 14.43
CA ARG A 108 3.04 -13.89 14.70
C ARG A 108 3.01 -14.40 16.15
N LEU A 109 1.85 -14.33 16.80
CA LEU A 109 1.62 -15.00 18.09
C LEU A 109 0.18 -15.52 18.19
N VAL A 110 -0.16 -16.53 17.40
CA VAL A 110 -1.19 -17.50 17.78
C VAL A 110 -0.75 -18.87 17.28
N GLY A 111 -0.42 -19.75 18.22
CA GLY A 111 -0.39 -21.22 18.06
C GLY A 111 0.90 -21.80 17.55
#